data_AF-A0A1F4Q7Q8-F1
#
_entry.id   AF-A0A1F4Q7Q8-F1
#
_cell.length_a   1.000
_cell.length_b   1.000
_cell.length_c   1.000
_cell.angle_alpha   90.00
_cell.angle_beta   90.00
_cell.angle_gamma   90.00
#
_symmetry.space_group_name_H-M   'P 1'
#
loop_
_entity.id
_entity.type
_entity.pdbx_description
1 polymer ?
#
loop_
_entity_poly.entity_id
_entity_poly.type
_entity_poly.pdbx_seq_one_letter_code
_entity_poly.pdbx_strand_id
1 'polypeptide(L)'
;MKARIVRIGNSRGIRLPKPLLEEAGIADEVELRATRGRILIQAVARPRAGWAEAAHRMRERGEDQLLDPATPTRFDEEEWEWQ
;
A
#
# COMPACT_ATOMS: atom_id res chain seq x y z
N MET A 1 -28.15 0.59 2.90
CA MET A 1 -28.48 -0.34 4.01
C MET A 1 -28.33 0.36 5.36
N LYS A 2 -28.98 -0.10 6.43
CA LYS A 2 -28.70 0.35 7.81
C LYS A 2 -28.06 -0.80 8.58
N ALA A 3 -26.94 -0.53 9.26
CA ALA A 3 -26.25 -1.50 10.10
C ALA A 3 -26.21 -0.99 11.55
N ARG A 4 -26.17 -1.91 12.50
CA ARG A 4 -25.99 -1.55 13.92
C ARG A 4 -24.52 -1.57 14.28
N ILE A 5 -24.14 -0.62 15.14
CA ILE A 5 -22.84 -0.64 15.81
C ILE A 5 -22.94 -1.60 16.99
N VAL A 6 -22.01 -2.54 17.08
CA VAL A 6 -21.94 -3.54 18.16
C VAL A 6 -20.70 -3.31 19.02
N ARG A 7 -20.77 -3.71 20.29
CA ARG A 7 -19.62 -3.66 21.21
C ARG A 7 -18.69 -4.84 20.93
N ILE A 8 -17.39 -4.57 20.88
CA ILE A 8 -16.33 -5.58 20.77
C ILE A 8 -15.30 -5.26 21.87
N GLY A 9 -15.47 -5.82 23.06
CA GLY A 9 -14.64 -5.46 24.22
C GLY A 9 -14.73 -3.96 24.56
N ASN A 10 -13.59 -3.25 24.52
CA ASN A 10 -13.51 -1.80 24.71
C ASN A 10 -13.73 -0.99 23.42
N SER A 11 -13.90 -1.66 22.27
CA SER A 11 -14.12 -1.01 20.98
C SER A 11 -15.56 -1.22 20.49
N ARG A 12 -15.85 -0.63 19.33
CA ARG A 12 -17.12 -0.77 18.62
C ARG A 12 -16.86 -1.18 17.17
N GLY A 13 -17.71 -2.04 16.62
CA GLY A 13 -17.61 -2.53 15.24
C GLY A 13 -18.94 -2.44 14.50
N ILE A 14 -18.87 -2.57 13.18
CA ILE A 14 -20.02 -2.68 12.28
C ILE A 14 -19.85 -4.00 11.52
N ARG A 15 -20.93 -4.79 11.37
CA ARG A 15 -20.89 -5.99 10.53
C ARG A 15 -21.12 -5.59 9.08
N LEU A 16 -20.10 -5.81 8.24
CA LEU A 16 -20.17 -5.59 6.80
C LEU A 16 -20.54 -6.91 6.10
N PRO A 17 -21.60 -6.96 5.28
CA PRO A 17 -21.89 -8.10 4.43
C PRO A 17 -20.73 -8.42 3.48
N LYS A 18 -20.46 -9.72 3.27
CA LYS A 18 -19.45 -10.20 2.33
C LYS A 18 -19.57 -9.56 0.92
N PRO A 19 -20.77 -9.42 0.33
CA PRO A 19 -20.89 -8.77 -0.99
C PRO A 19 -20.35 -7.33 -1.03
N LEU A 20 -20.48 -6.56 0.06
CA LEU A 20 -19.93 -5.20 0.11
C LEU A 20 -18.41 -5.18 0.21
N LEU A 21 -17.81 -6.18 0.87
CA LEU A 21 -16.35 -6.32 0.93
C LEU A 21 -15.80 -6.69 -0.45
N GLU A 22 -16.47 -7.61 -1.14
CA GLU A 22 -16.11 -8.05 -2.50
C GLU A 22 -16.23 -6.91 -3.52
N GLU A 23 -17.33 -6.17 -3.50
CA GLU A 23 -17.55 -5.01 -4.38
C GLU A 23 -16.51 -3.90 -4.13
N ALA A 24 -16.12 -3.69 -2.87
CA ALA A 24 -15.11 -2.71 -2.49
C ALA A 24 -13.66 -3.20 -2.68
N GLY A 25 -13.42 -4.45 -3.08
CA GLY A 25 -12.09 -5.03 -3.19
C GLY A 25 -11.33 -5.10 -1.86
N ILE A 26 -12.04 -5.19 -0.74
CA ILE A 26 -11.46 -5.26 0.60
C ILE A 26 -11.28 -6.73 1.01
N ALA A 27 -10.07 -7.08 1.40
CA ALA A 27 -9.74 -8.38 2.01
C ALA A 27 -9.68 -8.25 3.54
N ASP A 28 -8.50 -8.45 4.13
CA ASP A 28 -8.37 -8.61 5.59
C ASP A 28 -8.05 -7.30 6.33
N GLU A 29 -7.41 -6.35 5.64
CA GLU A 29 -6.97 -5.09 6.22
C GLU A 29 -7.60 -3.89 5.53
N VAL A 30 -7.91 -2.86 6.33
CA VAL A 30 -8.49 -1.60 5.86
C VAL A 30 -7.81 -0.41 6.52
N GLU A 31 -7.78 0.71 5.79
CA GLU A 31 -7.50 2.01 6.38
C GLU A 31 -8.81 2.70 6.78
N LEU A 32 -8.79 3.37 7.94
CA LEU A 32 -9.92 4.11 8.48
C LEU A 32 -9.58 5.60 8.58
N ARG A 33 -10.45 6.45 8.02
CA ARG A 33 -10.33 7.92 8.15
C ARG A 33 -11.63 8.53 8.66
N ALA A 34 -11.57 9.23 9.79
CA ALA A 34 -12.70 10.01 10.29
C ALA A 34 -12.81 11.34 9.55
N THR A 35 -14.02 11.69 9.11
CA THR A 35 -14.38 13.02 8.60
C THR A 35 -15.67 13.48 9.28
N ARG A 36 -16.08 14.74 9.07
CA ARG A 36 -17.28 15.27 9.71
C ARG A 36 -18.51 14.43 9.36
N GLY A 37 -19.05 13.71 10.35
CA GLY A 37 -20.26 12.90 10.23
C GLY A 37 -20.11 11.51 9.61
N ARG A 38 -18.90 11.06 9.24
CA ARG A 38 -18.68 9.72 8.64
C ARG A 38 -17.25 9.20 8.81
N ILE A 39 -17.10 7.88 8.71
CA ILE A 39 -15.81 7.18 8.65
C ILE A 39 -15.67 6.61 7.23
N LEU A 40 -14.58 6.92 6.56
CA LEU A 40 -14.19 6.29 5.31
C LEU A 40 -13.44 4.99 5.63
N ILE A 41 -13.81 3.90 4.97
CA ILE A 41 -13.15 2.60 5.04
C ILE A 41 -12.67 2.28 3.62
N GLN A 42 -11.38 2.01 3.45
CA GLN A 42 -10.78 1.70 2.15
C GLN A 42 -9.80 0.54 2.27
N ALA A 43 -9.60 -0.21 1.18
CA ALA A 43 -8.62 -1.29 1.14
C ALA A 43 -7.21 -0.73 1.40
N VAL A 44 -6.37 -1.50 2.11
CA VAL A 44 -4.96 -1.13 2.30
C VAL A 44 -4.23 -1.25 0.96
N ALA A 45 -3.61 -0.17 0.53
CA ALA A 45 -2.63 -0.23 -0.55
C ALA A 45 -1.36 -0.92 -0.03
N ARG A 46 -1.02 -2.08 -0.58
CA ARG A 46 0.23 -2.75 -0.19
C ARG A 46 1.42 -1.86 -0.57
N PRO A 47 2.39 -1.64 0.33
CA PRO A 47 3.61 -0.94 -0.02
C PRO A 47 4.22 -1.55 -1.28
N ARG A 48 4.54 -0.69 -2.26
CA ARG A 48 5.11 -1.08 -3.55
C ARG A 48 4.22 -1.96 -4.45
N ALA A 49 2.92 -2.04 -4.20
CA ALA A 49 1.99 -2.64 -5.16
C ALA A 49 2.15 -1.99 -6.54
N GLY A 50 2.29 -2.81 -7.58
CA GLY A 50 2.46 -2.33 -8.96
C GLY A 50 3.86 -1.83 -9.32
N TRP A 51 4.83 -1.87 -8.41
CA TRP A 51 6.20 -1.41 -8.69
C TRP A 51 6.93 -2.29 -9.70
N ALA A 52 6.75 -3.62 -9.64
CA ALA A 52 7.38 -4.54 -10.58
C ALA A 52 6.90 -4.27 -12.02
N GLU A 53 5.59 -4.10 -12.20
CA GLU A 53 4.99 -3.78 -13.50
C GLU A 53 5.37 -2.35 -13.95
N ALA A 54 5.49 -1.40 -13.02
CA ALA A 54 5.98 -0.07 -13.33
C ALA A 54 7.44 -0.10 -13.81
N ALA A 55 8.31 -0.85 -13.15
CA ALA A 55 9.70 -1.05 -13.56
C ALA A 55 9.80 -1.74 -14.93
N HIS A 56 8.96 -2.74 -15.20
CA HIS A 56 8.91 -3.38 -16.51
C HIS A 56 8.52 -2.39 -17.62
N ARG A 57 7.48 -1.58 -17.41
CA ARG A 57 7.07 -0.54 -18.36
C ARG A 57 8.14 0.54 -18.56
N MET A 58 8.84 0.92 -17.49
CA MET A 58 9.94 1.87 -17.54
C MET A 58 11.07 1.34 -18.43
N ARG A 59 11.43 0.06 -18.28
CA ARG A 59 12.38 -0.64 -19.15
C ARG A 59 11.92 -0.70 -20.61
N GLU A 60 10.66 -1.08 -20.86
CA GLU A 60 10.11 -1.14 -22.22
C GLU A 60 10.18 0.22 -22.95
N ARG A 61 10.12 1.31 -22.19
CA ARG A 61 10.22 2.69 -22.69
C ARG A 61 11.65 3.23 -22.74
N GLY A 62 12.63 2.49 -22.21
CA GLY A 62 14.01 2.95 -22.07
C GLY A 62 14.18 4.07 -21.04
N GLU A 63 13.23 4.22 -20.11
CA GLU A 63 13.23 5.21 -19.03
C GLU A 63 14.03 4.75 -17.81
N ASP A 64 14.74 3.61 -17.90
CA ASP A 64 15.53 2.99 -16.84
C ASP A 64 17.00 3.41 -16.80
N GLN A 65 17.34 4.51 -17.48
CA GLN A 65 18.69 5.05 -17.52
C GLN A 65 18.99 6.00 -16.34
N LEU A 66 20.25 6.11 -15.97
CA LEU A 66 20.70 7.10 -14.99
C LEU A 66 20.50 8.53 -15.55
N LEU A 67 20.02 9.44 -14.70
CA LEU A 67 19.91 10.86 -15.06
C LEU A 67 21.27 11.54 -15.13
N ASP A 68 22.17 11.14 -14.23
CA ASP A 68 23.53 11.62 -14.13
C ASP A 68 24.52 10.52 -14.55
N PRO A 69 25.72 10.89 -15.03
CA PRO A 69 26.79 9.91 -15.23
C PRO A 69 27.06 9.12 -13.95
N ALA A 70 27.30 7.81 -14.11
CA ALA A 70 27.72 6.98 -12.99
C ALA A 70 29.00 7.57 -12.37
N THR A 71 28.92 7.92 -11.08
CA THR A 71 30.06 8.43 -10.33
C THR A 71 30.59 7.28 -9.48
N PRO A 72 31.85 6.86 -9.67
CA PRO A 72 32.42 5.80 -8.86
C PRO A 72 32.45 6.21 -7.39
N THR A 73 32.12 5.27 -6.54
CA THR A 73 32.10 5.41 -5.09
C THR A 73 33.15 4.49 -4.49
N ARG A 74 33.51 4.73 -3.22
CA ARG A 74 34.41 3.83 -2.49
C ARG A 74 33.92 2.38 -2.49
N PHE A 75 32.60 2.15 -2.54
CA PHE A 75 32.01 0.80 -2.60
C PHE A 75 32.29 0.07 -3.91
N ASP A 76 32.63 0.78 -4.99
CA ASP A 76 33.03 0.17 -6.26
C ASP A 76 34.49 -0.33 -6.22
N GLU A 77 35.29 0.17 -5.26
CA GLU A 77 36.71 -0.16 -5.10
C GLU A 77 36.96 -1.11 -3.92
N GLU A 78 36.26 -0.90 -2.81
CA GLU A 78 36.40 -1.63 -1.56
C GLU A 78 35.05 -2.16 -1.12
N GLU A 79 34.93 -3.50 -1.02
CA GLU A 79 33.78 -4.12 -0.38
C GLU A 79 33.68 -3.69 1.08
N TRP A 80 32.46 -3.68 1.57
CA TRP A 80 32.15 -3.26 2.91
C TRP A 80 32.25 -4.44 3.88
N GLU A 81 32.75 -4.17 5.09
CA GLU A 81 32.81 -5.14 6.17
C GLU A 81 31.78 -4.78 7.25
N TRP A 82 30.94 -5.74 7.64
CA TRP A 82 30.15 -5.63 8.86
C TRP A 82 31.07 -5.73 10.09
N GLN A 83 30.89 -4.82 11.06
CA GLN A 83 31.45 -4.95 12.41
C GLN A 83 30.36 -5.29 13.42
#